data_AF-A0A1V4RML7-F1
#
_entry.id   AF-A0A1V4RML7-F1
#
_cell.length_a   1.000
_cell.length_b   1.000
_cell.length_c   1.000
_cell.angle_alpha   90.00
_cell.angle_beta   90.00
_cell.angle_gamma   90.00
#
_symmetry.space_group_name_H-M   'P 1'
#
loop_
_entity.id
_entity.type
_entity.pdbx_description
1 polymer ?
#
loop_
_entity_poly.entity_id
_entity_poly.type
_entity_poly.pdbx_seq_one_letter_code
_entity_poly.pdbx_strand_id
1 'polypeptide(L)'
;MTDSVEMLINQVEKLPTINTVAFEVIQLCSDKEIPIPRLVKVVSSDQSLTAQILKVANSSYFNYPRTIYSLDRAIVILGFNLLKDIAVSLSIFSVYRGFQSNKYIDVAAQWKHSLVTGIVLKSLADNYDPENKDFLYVSGLLHDIGKLVLFENMGEDYYLLQEKSRQEQKQIYQFEKKFFSFTHAEVGARLLEKWHLPASTVASIEYHHEPDLYTGENDISPWIRFRPVSFNILRIRLNPSRRWRKIRKFSPN
;
A
#
# COMPACT_ATOMS: atom_id res chain seq x y z
N MET A 1 18.13 12.48 16.02
CA MET A 1 17.45 12.23 14.72
C MET A 1 16.18 11.42 14.90
N THR A 2 16.23 10.34 15.69
CA THR A 2 15.04 9.63 16.19
C THR A 2 14.03 10.55 16.88
N ASP A 3 14.51 11.52 17.67
CA ASP A 3 13.64 12.36 18.51
C ASP A 3 12.66 13.24 17.72
N SER A 4 13.04 13.77 16.54
CA SER A 4 12.16 14.63 15.75
C SER A 4 11.05 13.85 15.04
N VAL A 5 11.36 12.65 14.53
CA VAL A 5 10.36 11.74 13.96
C VAL A 5 9.44 11.23 15.06
N GLU A 6 10.01 10.86 16.21
CA GLU A 6 9.25 10.39 17.36
C GLU A 6 8.34 11.48 17.93
N MET A 7 8.80 12.73 17.99
CA MET A 7 7.97 13.89 18.33
C MET A 7 6.85 14.09 17.32
N LEU A 8 7.12 14.03 16.01
CA LEU A 8 6.08 14.16 14.99
C LEU A 8 5.02 13.08 15.16
N ILE A 9 5.43 11.81 15.36
CA ILE A 9 4.53 10.67 15.51
C ILE A 9 3.77 10.70 16.83
N ASN A 10 4.37 11.22 17.91
CA ASN A 10 3.71 11.40 19.21
C ASN A 10 2.79 12.64 19.24
N GLN A 11 3.03 13.63 18.39
CA GLN A 11 2.18 14.81 18.18
C GLN A 11 0.99 14.53 17.26
N VAL A 12 0.96 13.38 16.58
CA VAL A 12 -0.17 13.03 15.74
C VAL A 12 -1.35 12.59 16.62
N GLU A 13 -2.13 13.58 17.06
CA GLU A 13 -3.38 13.35 17.78
C GLU A 13 -4.42 12.56 16.95
N LYS A 14 -4.22 12.48 15.63
CA LYS A 14 -5.08 11.78 14.67
C LYS A 14 -4.30 10.81 13.78
N LEU A 15 -3.47 9.94 14.35
CA LEU A 15 -3.12 8.75 13.57
C LEU A 15 -4.43 8.01 13.35
N PRO A 16 -4.79 7.66 12.10
CA PRO A 16 -5.89 6.75 11.89
C PRO A 16 -5.57 5.50 12.70
N THR A 17 -6.37 5.25 13.74
CA THR A 17 -6.37 3.96 14.40
C THR A 17 -6.79 2.95 13.34
N ILE A 18 -5.84 2.11 12.94
CA ILE A 18 -6.19 0.94 12.18
C ILE A 18 -7.13 0.10 13.06
N ASN A 19 -8.32 -0.23 12.56
CA ASN A 19 -9.20 -1.08 13.33
C ASN A 19 -8.55 -2.46 13.50
N THR A 20 -8.88 -3.16 14.59
CA THR A 20 -8.23 -4.43 14.95
C THR A 20 -8.33 -5.47 13.85
N VAL A 21 -9.42 -5.45 13.08
CA VAL A 21 -9.65 -6.36 11.95
C VAL A 21 -8.73 -6.06 10.78
N ALA A 22 -8.62 -4.79 10.38
CA ALA A 22 -7.74 -4.35 9.30
C ALA A 22 -6.27 -4.67 9.62
N PHE A 23 -5.89 -4.45 10.88
CA PHE A 23 -4.58 -4.83 11.38
C PHE A 23 -4.33 -6.33 11.24
N GLU A 24 -5.25 -7.17 11.76
CA GLU A 24 -5.11 -8.61 11.68
C GLU A 24 -5.07 -9.07 10.21
N VAL A 25 -5.91 -8.53 9.33
CA VAL A 25 -5.87 -8.85 7.89
C VAL A 25 -4.51 -8.52 7.27
N ILE A 26 -3.93 -7.34 7.53
CA ILE A 26 -2.62 -6.95 6.97
C ILE A 26 -1.51 -7.88 7.48
N GLN A 27 -1.50 -8.16 8.78
CA GLN A 27 -0.54 -9.10 9.36
C GLN A 27 -0.67 -10.48 8.73
N LEU A 28 -1.90 -10.99 8.63
CA LEU A 28 -2.15 -12.33 8.09
C LEU A 28 -1.70 -12.49 6.63
N CYS A 29 -1.67 -11.39 5.87
CA CYS A 29 -1.27 -11.43 4.47
C CYS A 29 0.23 -11.21 4.26
N SER A 30 0.92 -10.76 5.30
CA SER A 30 2.38 -10.58 5.31
C SER A 30 3.12 -11.82 5.82
N ASP A 31 2.39 -12.75 6.42
CA ASP A 31 2.89 -14.04 6.94
C ASP A 31 2.75 -15.15 5.89
N LYS A 32 3.78 -15.99 5.76
CA LYS A 32 3.90 -17.02 4.72
C LYS A 32 3.08 -18.27 5.03
N GLU A 33 2.70 -18.52 6.28
CA GLU A 33 2.13 -19.80 6.72
C GLU A 33 0.71 -19.69 7.31
N ILE A 34 -0.16 -18.91 6.68
CA ILE A 34 -1.48 -18.62 7.28
C ILE A 34 -2.58 -19.57 6.80
N PRO A 35 -3.35 -20.18 7.73
CA PRO A 35 -4.52 -20.95 7.36
C PRO A 35 -5.66 -20.07 6.83
N ILE A 36 -6.17 -20.42 5.65
CA ILE A 36 -7.37 -19.85 5.00
C ILE A 36 -8.54 -19.59 5.97
N PRO A 37 -8.93 -20.53 6.86
CA PRO A 37 -10.06 -20.33 7.77
C PRO A 37 -9.90 -19.14 8.71
N ARG A 38 -8.66 -18.78 9.06
CA ARG A 38 -8.39 -17.65 9.95
C ARG A 38 -8.75 -16.33 9.30
N LEU A 39 -8.35 -16.10 8.04
CA LEU A 39 -8.71 -14.89 7.30
C LEU A 39 -10.24 -14.75 7.18
N VAL A 40 -10.93 -15.84 6.86
CA VAL A 40 -12.40 -15.84 6.74
C VAL A 40 -13.05 -15.44 8.06
N LYS A 41 -12.58 -15.97 9.19
CA LYS A 41 -13.08 -15.63 10.52
C LYS A 41 -12.89 -14.13 10.83
N VAL A 42 -11.71 -13.60 10.53
CA VAL A 42 -11.38 -12.18 10.75
C VAL A 42 -12.27 -11.28 9.88
N VAL A 43 -12.38 -11.57 8.58
CA VAL A 43 -13.24 -10.82 7.67
C VAL A 43 -14.71 -10.85 8.12
N SER A 44 -15.20 -12.03 8.52
CA SER A 44 -16.60 -12.20 8.97
C SER A 44 -16.93 -11.41 10.22
N SER A 45 -15.93 -11.06 11.04
CA SER A 45 -16.13 -10.29 12.27
C SER A 45 -16.36 -8.79 12.02
N ASP A 46 -16.02 -8.28 10.82
CA ASP A 46 -16.25 -6.90 10.41
C ASP A 46 -17.37 -6.81 9.37
N GLN A 47 -18.48 -6.21 9.78
CA GLN A 47 -19.67 -6.04 8.94
C GLN A 47 -19.39 -5.14 7.73
N SER A 48 -18.56 -4.10 7.88
CA SER A 48 -18.22 -3.17 6.80
C SER A 48 -17.35 -3.84 5.74
N LEU A 49 -16.36 -4.61 6.17
CA LEU A 49 -15.48 -5.37 5.29
C LEU A 49 -16.24 -6.47 4.56
N THR A 50 -17.07 -7.22 5.29
CA THR A 50 -17.95 -8.26 4.72
C THR A 50 -18.89 -7.67 3.66
N ALA A 51 -19.56 -6.54 3.96
CA ALA A 51 -20.46 -5.89 3.01
C ALA A 51 -19.72 -5.42 1.74
N GLN A 52 -18.51 -4.87 1.89
CA GLN A 52 -17.70 -4.45 0.74
C GLN A 52 -17.23 -5.64 -0.11
N ILE A 53 -16.84 -6.76 0.49
CA ILE A 53 -16.49 -7.99 -0.23
C ILE A 53 -17.70 -8.55 -0.97
N LEU A 54 -18.87 -8.61 -0.34
CA LEU A 54 -20.12 -9.02 -1.01
C LEU A 54 -20.46 -8.10 -2.17
N LYS A 55 -20.25 -6.79 -2.04
CA LYS A 55 -20.43 -5.83 -3.14
C LYS A 55 -19.49 -6.11 -4.31
N VAL A 56 -18.23 -6.46 -4.04
CA VAL A 56 -17.27 -6.85 -5.08
C VAL A 56 -17.68 -8.17 -5.74
N ALA A 57 -18.06 -9.19 -4.97
CA ALA A 57 -18.51 -10.48 -5.49
C ALA A 57 -19.77 -10.36 -6.37
N ASN A 58 -20.67 -9.43 -6.04
CA ASN A 58 -21.87 -9.11 -6.82
C ASN A 58 -21.62 -8.12 -7.96
N SER A 59 -20.38 -7.67 -8.19
CA SER A 59 -20.09 -6.74 -9.28
C SER A 59 -20.30 -7.41 -10.64
N SER A 60 -20.64 -6.61 -11.64
CA SER A 60 -20.86 -7.09 -13.02
C SER A 60 -19.64 -7.81 -13.60
N TYR A 61 -18.45 -7.59 -13.05
CA TYR A 61 -17.22 -8.27 -13.44
C TYR A 61 -17.31 -9.80 -13.29
N PHE A 62 -17.90 -10.30 -12.21
CA PHE A 62 -18.02 -11.74 -11.97
C PHE A 62 -19.24 -12.37 -12.64
N ASN A 63 -20.16 -11.54 -13.16
CA ASN A 63 -21.31 -11.95 -13.97
C ASN A 63 -22.11 -13.14 -13.39
N TYR A 64 -22.29 -13.17 -12.08
CA TYR A 64 -23.00 -14.27 -11.41
C TYR A 64 -24.52 -14.05 -11.47
N PRO A 65 -25.32 -15.05 -11.87
CA PRO A 65 -26.74 -14.86 -12.23
C PRO A 65 -27.68 -14.58 -11.05
N ARG A 66 -27.23 -14.76 -9.80
CA ARG A 66 -28.03 -14.52 -8.60
C ARG A 66 -27.25 -13.66 -7.60
N THR A 67 -27.94 -12.82 -6.85
CA THR A 67 -27.31 -12.05 -5.78
C THR A 67 -26.71 -12.97 -4.70
N ILE A 68 -25.47 -12.71 -4.33
CA ILE A 68 -24.68 -13.41 -3.32
C ILE A 68 -24.90 -12.70 -1.98
N TYR A 69 -25.39 -13.44 -0.99
CA TYR A 69 -25.69 -12.91 0.35
C TYR A 69 -24.77 -13.48 1.45
N SER A 70 -23.98 -14.52 1.16
CA SER A 70 -23.11 -15.16 2.15
C SER A 70 -21.64 -15.01 1.78
N LEU A 71 -20.80 -14.80 2.80
CA LEU A 71 -19.36 -14.71 2.63
C LEU A 71 -18.78 -16.02 2.07
N ASP A 72 -19.25 -17.17 2.55
CA ASP A 72 -18.80 -18.48 2.05
C ASP A 72 -19.01 -18.63 0.53
N ARG A 73 -20.16 -18.18 0.01
CA ARG A 73 -20.41 -18.20 -1.44
C ARG A 73 -19.54 -17.19 -2.17
N ALA A 74 -19.32 -16.01 -1.60
CA ALA A 74 -18.39 -15.04 -2.17
C ALA A 74 -16.97 -15.61 -2.26
N ILE A 75 -16.52 -16.36 -1.25
CA ILE A 75 -15.21 -17.02 -1.24
C ILE A 75 -15.09 -18.06 -2.36
N VAL A 76 -16.13 -18.87 -2.57
CA VAL A 76 -16.16 -19.87 -3.66
C VAL A 76 -16.05 -19.20 -5.04
N ILE A 77 -16.70 -18.04 -5.22
CA ILE A 77 -16.75 -17.32 -6.51
C ILE A 77 -15.47 -16.52 -6.76
N LEU A 78 -15.00 -15.76 -5.75
CA LEU A 78 -13.81 -14.93 -5.85
C LEU A 78 -12.53 -15.75 -5.85
N GLY A 79 -12.54 -16.89 -5.16
CA GLY A 79 -11.34 -17.61 -4.76
C GLY A 79 -10.62 -16.93 -3.60
N PHE A 80 -9.82 -17.72 -2.89
CA PHE A 80 -9.15 -17.27 -1.66
C PHE A 80 -8.13 -16.15 -1.89
N ASN A 81 -7.32 -16.25 -2.94
CA ASN A 81 -6.26 -15.26 -3.20
C ASN A 81 -6.84 -13.86 -3.48
N LEU A 82 -7.93 -13.78 -4.25
CA LEU A 82 -8.56 -12.51 -4.55
C LEU A 82 -9.32 -11.96 -3.34
N LEU A 83 -9.98 -12.81 -2.55
CA LEU A 83 -10.57 -12.41 -1.27
C LEU A 83 -9.53 -11.75 -0.37
N LYS A 84 -8.36 -12.37 -0.25
CA LYS A 84 -7.22 -11.87 0.52
C LYS A 84 -6.78 -10.49 0.04
N ASP A 85 -6.61 -10.33 -1.27
CA ASP A 85 -6.20 -9.06 -1.86
C ASP A 85 -7.21 -7.94 -1.65
N ILE A 86 -8.50 -8.26 -1.77
CA ILE A 86 -9.60 -7.33 -1.49
C ILE A 86 -9.60 -6.96 0.00
N ALA A 87 -9.50 -7.95 0.88
CA ALA A 87 -9.52 -7.72 2.33
C ALA A 87 -8.40 -6.78 2.76
N VAL A 88 -7.17 -7.03 2.31
CA VAL A 88 -6.00 -6.16 2.58
C VAL A 88 -6.19 -4.78 2.00
N SER A 89 -6.60 -4.69 0.72
CA SER A 89 -6.80 -3.40 0.07
C SER A 89 -7.84 -2.56 0.80
N LEU A 90 -8.98 -3.14 1.18
CA LEU A 90 -10.03 -2.42 1.90
C LEU A 90 -9.60 -2.03 3.32
N SER A 91 -8.82 -2.88 3.97
CA SER A 91 -8.23 -2.64 5.29
C SER A 91 -7.30 -1.42 5.25
N ILE A 92 -6.37 -1.38 4.29
CA ILE A 92 -5.46 -0.25 4.11
C ILE A 92 -6.22 0.98 3.62
N PHE A 93 -7.18 0.83 2.70
CA PHE A 93 -7.98 1.97 2.23
C PHE A 93 -8.75 2.66 3.35
N SER A 94 -9.19 1.92 4.38
CA SER A 94 -9.84 2.51 5.55
C SER A 94 -8.96 3.54 6.27
N VAL A 95 -7.64 3.31 6.29
CA VAL A 95 -6.63 4.23 6.83
C VAL A 95 -6.56 5.50 5.99
N TYR A 96 -6.50 5.37 4.66
CA TYR A 96 -6.51 6.51 3.74
C TYR A 96 -7.78 7.35 3.90
N ARG A 97 -8.94 6.71 4.13
CA ARG A 97 -10.21 7.43 4.37
C ARG A 97 -10.17 8.32 5.60
N GLY A 98 -9.36 8.00 6.61
CA GLY A 98 -9.16 8.84 7.80
C GLY A 98 -8.65 10.25 7.47
N PHE A 99 -8.03 10.44 6.31
CA PHE A 99 -7.46 11.72 5.88
C PHE A 99 -8.33 12.47 4.85
N GLN A 100 -9.54 11.99 4.54
CA GLN A 100 -10.38 12.58 3.48
C GLN A 100 -10.77 14.04 3.72
N SER A 101 -10.80 14.49 4.98
CA SER A 101 -11.11 15.88 5.32
C SER A 101 -9.94 16.84 5.12
N ASN A 102 -8.73 16.34 4.84
CA ASN A 102 -7.55 17.17 4.71
C ASN A 102 -7.49 17.78 3.30
N LYS A 103 -7.63 19.11 3.22
CA LYS A 103 -7.71 19.86 1.96
C LYS A 103 -6.40 19.89 1.14
N TYR A 104 -5.28 19.52 1.75
CA TYR A 104 -3.96 19.57 1.12
C TYR A 104 -3.57 18.24 0.45
N ILE A 105 -4.39 17.20 0.62
CA ILE A 105 -4.15 15.85 0.10
C ILE A 105 -5.27 15.41 -0.84
N ASP A 106 -4.90 14.98 -2.05
CA ASP A 106 -5.77 14.17 -2.89
C ASP A 106 -5.66 12.70 -2.45
N VAL A 107 -6.48 12.33 -1.47
CA VAL A 107 -6.50 10.96 -0.90
C VAL A 107 -6.78 9.91 -1.98
N ALA A 108 -7.64 10.23 -2.95
CA ALA A 108 -7.97 9.29 -4.03
C ALA A 108 -6.76 9.05 -4.95
N ALA A 109 -5.99 10.09 -5.27
CA ALA A 109 -4.76 9.95 -6.03
C ALA A 109 -3.68 9.19 -5.25
N GLN A 110 -3.50 9.48 -3.95
CA GLN A 110 -2.54 8.78 -3.10
C GLN A 110 -2.88 7.29 -2.95
N TRP A 111 -4.16 6.98 -2.73
CA TRP A 111 -4.65 5.60 -2.68
C TRP A 111 -4.44 4.90 -4.03
N LYS A 112 -4.80 5.55 -5.13
CA LYS A 112 -4.62 4.98 -6.49
C LYS A 112 -3.16 4.67 -6.78
N HIS A 113 -2.24 5.56 -6.42
CA HIS A 113 -0.80 5.33 -6.57
C HIS A 113 -0.35 4.08 -5.81
N SER A 114 -0.75 3.98 -4.54
CA SER A 114 -0.37 2.87 -3.65
C SER A 114 -0.98 1.55 -4.14
N LEU A 115 -2.26 1.55 -4.54
CA LEU A 115 -2.96 0.41 -5.12
C LEU A 115 -2.31 -0.10 -6.41
N VAL A 116 -2.02 0.80 -7.34
CA VAL A 116 -1.37 0.41 -8.61
C VAL A 116 0.03 -0.13 -8.34
N THR A 117 0.79 0.48 -7.43
CA THR A 117 2.12 0.00 -7.04
C THR A 117 2.04 -1.41 -6.48
N GLY A 118 1.14 -1.67 -5.52
CA GLY A 118 0.92 -3.02 -4.98
C GLY A 118 0.56 -4.04 -6.06
N ILE A 119 -0.43 -3.73 -6.92
CA ILE A 119 -0.88 -4.63 -7.99
C ILE A 119 0.25 -4.97 -8.96
N VAL A 120 1.04 -3.96 -9.37
CA VAL A 120 2.15 -4.19 -10.31
C VAL A 120 3.25 -5.03 -9.66
N LEU A 121 3.63 -4.73 -8.41
CA LEU A 121 4.61 -5.53 -7.68
C LEU A 121 4.15 -6.99 -7.54
N LYS A 122 2.88 -7.22 -7.20
CA LYS A 122 2.30 -8.55 -7.12
C LYS A 122 2.33 -9.29 -8.46
N SER A 123 1.89 -8.62 -9.52
CA SER A 123 1.83 -9.20 -10.87
C SER A 123 3.21 -9.55 -11.42
N LEU A 124 4.24 -8.78 -11.08
CA LEU A 124 5.62 -9.13 -11.40
C LEU A 124 6.08 -10.34 -10.58
N ALA A 125 5.80 -10.35 -9.28
CA ALA A 125 6.15 -11.44 -8.39
C ALA A 125 5.58 -12.78 -8.84
N ASP A 126 4.38 -12.82 -9.43
CA ASP A 126 3.77 -14.05 -9.95
C ASP A 126 4.69 -14.83 -10.94
N ASN A 127 5.61 -14.14 -11.64
CA ASN A 127 6.53 -14.77 -12.60
C ASN A 127 7.98 -14.86 -12.11
N TYR A 128 8.38 -14.02 -11.15
CA TYR A 128 9.80 -13.85 -10.78
C TYR A 128 10.10 -14.12 -9.29
N ASP A 129 9.07 -14.07 -8.43
CA ASP A 129 9.19 -14.33 -7.00
C ASP A 129 7.81 -14.70 -6.36
N PRO A 130 7.21 -15.84 -6.74
CA PRO A 130 5.82 -16.15 -6.34
C PRO A 130 5.63 -16.30 -4.84
N GLU A 131 6.70 -16.65 -4.11
CA GLU A 131 6.69 -16.85 -2.65
C GLU A 131 6.56 -15.55 -1.87
N ASN A 132 6.96 -14.41 -2.45
CA ASN A 132 6.95 -13.11 -1.79
C ASN A 132 5.89 -12.15 -2.36
N LYS A 133 4.98 -12.63 -3.21
CA LYS A 133 3.99 -11.78 -3.90
C LYS A 133 3.04 -11.03 -2.97
N ASP A 134 2.64 -11.64 -1.85
CA ASP A 134 1.72 -10.99 -0.90
C ASP A 134 2.46 -9.94 -0.05
N PHE A 135 3.69 -10.25 0.37
CA PHE A 135 4.60 -9.27 0.97
C PHE A 135 4.79 -8.06 0.04
N LEU A 136 5.10 -8.28 -1.23
CA LEU A 136 5.29 -7.22 -2.23
C LEU A 136 4.03 -6.41 -2.49
N TYR A 137 2.86 -7.06 -2.49
CA TYR A 137 1.57 -6.38 -2.60
C TYR A 137 1.33 -5.45 -1.42
N VAL A 138 1.47 -5.95 -0.19
CA VAL A 138 1.29 -5.18 1.05
C VAL A 138 2.30 -4.03 1.14
N SER A 139 3.59 -4.28 0.89
CA SER A 139 4.61 -3.23 0.89
C SER A 139 4.31 -2.17 -0.16
N GLY A 140 3.83 -2.55 -1.35
CA GLY A 140 3.41 -1.60 -2.39
C GLY A 140 2.24 -0.72 -1.95
N LEU A 141 1.28 -1.28 -1.22
CA LEU A 141 0.14 -0.53 -0.66
C LEU A 141 0.55 0.42 0.47
N LEU A 142 1.61 0.10 1.23
CA LEU A 142 2.03 0.85 2.42
C LEU A 142 3.20 1.80 2.20
N HIS A 143 3.95 1.70 1.08
CA HIS A 143 5.23 2.41 0.93
C HIS A 143 5.18 3.92 1.12
N ASP A 144 4.07 4.55 0.74
CA ASP A 144 3.88 5.99 0.82
C ASP A 144 2.97 6.41 1.99
N ILE A 145 2.65 5.50 2.92
CA ILE A 145 1.71 5.77 4.02
C ILE A 145 2.16 6.95 4.91
N GLY A 146 3.48 7.14 5.06
CA GLY A 146 4.04 8.24 5.83
C GLY A 146 3.69 9.62 5.24
N LYS A 147 3.40 9.73 3.94
CA LYS A 147 2.95 10.99 3.33
C LYS A 147 1.63 11.46 3.92
N LEU A 148 0.73 10.54 4.28
CA LEU A 148 -0.55 10.88 4.91
C LEU A 148 -0.31 11.57 6.27
N VAL A 149 0.63 11.04 7.04
CA VAL A 149 1.04 11.60 8.34
C VAL A 149 1.64 12.99 8.13
N LEU A 150 2.52 13.17 7.14
CA LEU A 150 3.12 14.47 6.84
C LEU A 150 2.08 15.50 6.39
N PHE A 151 1.12 15.13 5.55
CA PHE A 151 0.03 16.02 5.17
C PHE A 151 -0.84 16.44 6.36
N GLU A 152 -1.11 15.53 7.30
CA GLU A 152 -1.93 15.85 8.46
C GLU A 152 -1.23 16.82 9.41
N ASN A 153 0.07 16.64 9.64
CA ASN A 153 0.81 17.43 10.63
C ASN A 153 1.38 18.74 10.07
N MET A 154 1.74 18.75 8.78
CA MET A 154 2.44 19.88 8.16
C MET A 154 1.57 20.64 7.16
N GLY A 155 0.43 20.06 6.74
CA GLY A 155 -0.57 20.71 5.90
C GLY A 155 0.01 21.37 4.65
N GLU A 156 -0.09 22.70 4.60
CA GLU A 156 0.32 23.52 3.46
C GLU A 156 1.81 23.43 3.17
N ASP A 157 2.66 23.38 4.19
CA ASP A 157 4.11 23.36 4.02
C ASP A 157 4.56 22.10 3.27
N TYR A 158 3.97 20.95 3.61
CA TYR A 158 4.26 19.70 2.91
C TYR A 158 3.67 19.68 1.50
N TYR A 159 2.50 20.27 1.30
CA TYR A 159 1.92 20.45 -0.03
C TYR A 159 2.83 21.29 -0.94
N LEU A 160 3.31 22.44 -0.46
CA LEU A 160 4.23 23.31 -1.20
C LEU A 160 5.56 22.62 -1.47
N LEU A 161 6.05 21.82 -0.54
CA LEU A 161 7.26 21.01 -0.73
C LEU A 161 7.09 19.98 -1.86
N GLN A 162 5.93 19.32 -1.92
CA GLN A 162 5.60 18.41 -3.02
C GLN A 162 5.50 19.13 -4.38
N GLU A 163 4.85 20.30 -4.43
CA GLU A 163 4.81 21.12 -5.64
C GLU A 163 6.23 21.48 -6.11
N LYS A 164 7.10 21.90 -5.19
CA LYS A 164 8.49 22.21 -5.52
C LYS A 164 9.26 20.99 -6.05
N SER A 165 9.09 19.83 -5.42
CA SER A 165 9.66 18.55 -5.90
C SER A 165 9.19 18.22 -7.31
N ARG A 166 7.90 18.42 -7.62
CA ARG A 166 7.34 18.23 -8.96
C ARG A 166 7.94 19.19 -9.98
N GLN A 167 8.06 20.49 -9.63
CA GLN A 167 8.62 21.52 -10.50
C GLN A 167 10.10 21.27 -10.83
N GLU A 168 10.89 20.85 -9.83
CA GLU A 168 12.31 20.54 -9.99
C GLU A 168 12.58 19.13 -10.55
N GLN A 169 11.55 18.30 -10.75
CA GLN A 169 11.65 16.91 -11.21
C GLN A 169 12.59 16.03 -10.36
N LYS A 170 12.65 16.32 -9.07
CA LYS A 170 13.48 15.61 -8.08
C LYS A 170 12.59 14.82 -7.12
N GLN A 171 13.15 13.78 -6.52
CA GLN A 171 12.41 12.92 -5.60
C GLN A 171 12.05 13.67 -4.31
N ILE A 172 10.81 13.53 -3.85
CA ILE A 172 10.32 14.27 -2.67
C ILE A 172 11.14 14.00 -1.41
N TYR A 173 11.62 12.77 -1.22
CA TYR A 173 12.43 12.40 -0.04
C TYR A 173 13.70 13.25 0.10
N GLN A 174 14.27 13.73 -1.02
CA GLN A 174 15.46 14.59 -1.00
C GLN A 174 15.13 15.98 -0.42
N PHE A 175 13.92 16.48 -0.68
CA PHE A 175 13.45 17.72 -0.08
C PHE A 175 13.08 17.50 1.38
N GLU A 176 12.36 16.43 1.70
CA GLU A 176 12.01 16.10 3.09
C GLU A 176 13.27 16.01 3.95
N LYS A 177 14.29 15.27 3.50
CA LYS A 177 15.57 15.17 4.22
C LYS A 177 16.26 16.52 4.37
N LYS A 178 16.21 17.37 3.35
CA LYS A 178 16.84 18.70 3.37
C LYS A 178 16.12 19.69 4.29
N PHE A 179 14.79 19.71 4.27
CA PHE A 179 13.98 20.73 4.96
C PHE A 179 13.52 20.29 6.34
N PHE A 180 13.35 18.98 6.56
CA PHE A 180 12.80 18.42 7.79
C PHE A 180 13.73 17.41 8.50
N SER A 181 14.85 17.02 7.87
CA SER A 181 15.81 16.03 8.39
C SER A 181 15.29 14.59 8.49
N PHE A 182 14.06 14.34 8.05
CA PHE A 182 13.44 13.03 7.92
C PHE A 182 12.69 12.92 6.59
N THR A 183 12.21 11.73 6.26
CA THR A 183 11.48 11.40 5.04
C THR A 183 10.14 10.74 5.35
N HIS A 184 9.22 10.71 4.39
CA HIS A 184 7.98 9.94 4.52
C HIS A 184 8.22 8.44 4.68
N ALA A 185 9.36 7.92 4.20
CA ALA A 185 9.75 6.53 4.39
C ALA A 185 10.03 6.22 5.87
N GLU A 186 10.84 7.06 6.52
CA GLU A 186 11.13 6.97 7.96
C GLU A 186 9.85 7.15 8.79
N VAL A 187 8.99 8.12 8.46
CA VAL A 187 7.72 8.35 9.16
C VAL A 187 6.75 7.17 8.97
N GLY A 188 6.67 6.63 7.76
CA GLY A 188 5.85 5.46 7.45
C GLY A 188 6.31 4.22 8.21
N ALA A 189 7.61 3.95 8.23
CA ALA A 189 8.19 2.82 8.95
C ALA A 189 7.83 2.85 10.44
N ARG A 190 8.03 4.00 11.09
CA ARG A 190 7.66 4.18 12.50
C ARG A 190 6.16 4.03 12.77
N LEU A 191 5.31 4.46 11.84
CA LEU A 191 3.88 4.18 11.93
C LEU A 191 3.59 2.67 11.90
N LEU A 192 4.26 1.94 11.00
CA LEU A 192 4.10 0.48 10.90
C LEU A 192 4.66 -0.25 12.13
N GLU A 193 5.74 0.24 12.74
CA GLU A 193 6.27 -0.25 14.02
C GLU A 193 5.26 -0.09 15.15
N LYS A 194 4.61 1.09 15.26
CA LYS A 194 3.54 1.33 16.24
C LYS A 194 2.32 0.45 16.01
N TRP A 195 2.08 0.05 14.77
CA TRP A 195 1.06 -0.94 14.46
C TRP A 195 1.54 -2.37 14.69
N HIS A 196 2.80 -2.64 15.02
CA HIS A 196 3.33 -4.01 15.17
C HIS A 196 3.23 -4.85 13.87
N LEU A 197 3.47 -4.22 12.71
CA LEU A 197 3.63 -4.98 11.46
C LEU A 197 4.99 -5.70 11.40
N PRO A 198 5.12 -6.74 10.55
CA PRO A 198 6.36 -7.51 10.44
C PRO A 198 7.57 -6.63 10.10
N ALA A 199 8.72 -6.95 10.71
CA ALA A 199 9.94 -6.16 10.55
C ALA A 199 10.46 -6.09 9.11
N SER A 200 10.23 -7.12 8.29
CA SER A 200 10.51 -7.08 6.86
C SER A 200 9.67 -6.03 6.13
N THR A 201 8.38 -5.90 6.49
CA THR A 201 7.49 -4.88 5.92
C THR A 201 7.93 -3.49 6.35
N VAL A 202 8.21 -3.29 7.64
CA VAL A 202 8.75 -2.03 8.19
C VAL A 202 10.01 -1.61 7.45
N ALA A 203 11.01 -2.50 7.36
CA ALA A 203 12.27 -2.23 6.68
C ALA A 203 12.07 -1.95 5.18
N SER A 204 11.17 -2.67 4.50
CA SER A 204 10.88 -2.40 3.09
C SER A 204 10.32 -0.99 2.87
N ILE A 205 9.56 -0.46 3.83
CA ILE A 205 9.06 0.91 3.78
C ILE A 205 10.14 1.91 4.18
N GLU A 206 10.91 1.68 5.24
CA GLU A 206 11.96 2.63 5.67
C GLU A 206 13.00 2.88 4.57
N TYR A 207 13.44 1.82 3.90
CA TYR A 207 14.55 1.85 2.96
C TYR A 207 14.10 1.91 1.49
N HIS A 208 12.83 2.21 1.19
CA HIS A 208 12.37 2.12 -0.20
C HIS A 208 12.99 3.14 -1.17
N HIS A 209 13.50 4.27 -0.66
CA HIS A 209 14.27 5.24 -1.46
C HIS A 209 15.77 4.97 -1.46
N GLU A 210 16.28 4.27 -0.46
CA GLU A 210 17.72 4.06 -0.24
C GLU A 210 17.97 2.63 0.27
N PRO A 211 17.64 1.59 -0.52
CA PRO A 211 17.76 0.18 -0.12
C PRO A 211 19.20 -0.22 0.19
N ASP A 212 20.18 0.45 -0.44
CA ASP A 212 21.61 0.19 -0.24
C ASP A 212 22.08 0.56 1.19
N LEU A 213 21.28 1.33 1.94
CA LEU A 213 21.54 1.64 3.35
C LEU A 213 21.04 0.56 4.31
N TYR A 214 20.26 -0.41 3.83
CA TYR A 214 19.74 -1.48 4.67
C TYR A 214 20.83 -2.51 5.00
N THR A 215 21.06 -2.72 6.30
CA THR A 215 22.04 -3.68 6.82
C THR A 215 21.45 -4.69 7.80
N GLY A 216 20.11 -4.73 7.91
CA GLY A 216 19.41 -5.60 8.84
C GLY A 216 19.29 -7.05 8.37
N GLU A 217 18.86 -7.93 9.28
CA GLU A 217 18.76 -9.37 9.05
C GLU A 217 17.46 -9.80 8.35
N ASN A 218 16.42 -8.95 8.35
CA ASN A 218 15.16 -9.27 7.67
C ASN A 218 15.35 -9.28 6.15
N ASP A 219 14.77 -10.26 5.47
CA ASP A 219 14.82 -10.31 4.02
C ASP A 219 13.89 -9.26 3.39
N ILE A 220 14.50 -8.17 2.90
CA ILE A 220 13.83 -7.19 2.03
C ILE A 220 14.29 -7.31 0.58
N SER A 221 15.08 -8.33 0.23
CA SER A 221 15.60 -8.53 -1.12
C SER A 221 14.50 -8.60 -2.19
N PRO A 222 13.28 -9.12 -1.92
CA PRO A 222 12.18 -9.03 -2.88
C PRO A 222 11.87 -7.57 -3.20
N TRP A 223 11.72 -6.70 -2.20
CA TRP A 223 11.43 -5.28 -2.41
C TRP A 223 12.51 -4.60 -3.24
N ILE A 224 13.79 -4.81 -2.88
CA ILE A 224 14.94 -4.25 -3.59
C ILE A 224 14.92 -4.66 -5.07
N ARG A 225 14.62 -5.93 -5.36
CA ARG A 225 14.57 -6.48 -6.73
C ARG A 225 13.54 -5.79 -7.61
N PHE A 226 12.36 -5.48 -7.07
CA PHE A 226 11.24 -4.91 -7.86
C PHE A 226 11.13 -3.38 -7.77
N ARG A 227 11.95 -2.73 -6.93
CA ARG A 227 12.02 -1.27 -6.75
C ARG A 227 12.08 -0.45 -8.05
N PRO A 228 12.92 -0.77 -9.06
CA PRO A 228 13.02 0.08 -10.26
C PRO A 228 11.69 0.21 -11.04
N VAL A 229 10.75 -0.71 -10.82
CA VAL A 229 9.44 -0.70 -11.45
C VAL A 229 8.46 0.19 -10.69
N SER A 230 8.45 0.16 -9.34
CA SER A 230 7.55 1.01 -8.53
C SER A 230 7.78 2.51 -8.76
N PHE A 231 9.03 2.95 -8.93
CA PHE A 231 9.37 4.35 -9.23
C PHE A 231 8.95 4.84 -10.63
N ASN A 232 8.82 3.93 -11.60
CA ASN A 232 8.54 4.27 -13.00
C ASN A 232 7.05 4.19 -13.37
N ILE A 233 6.22 3.49 -12.58
CA ILE A 233 4.77 3.37 -12.81
C ILE A 233 4.10 4.75 -12.89
N LEU A 234 4.55 5.74 -12.12
CA LEU A 234 4.02 7.11 -12.15
C LEU A 234 4.57 8.00 -13.29
N ARG A 235 5.71 7.66 -13.92
CA ARG A 235 6.16 8.35 -15.14
C ARG A 235 5.35 7.95 -16.36
N ILE A 236 4.67 6.80 -16.30
CA ILE A 236 3.61 6.46 -17.24
C ILE A 236 2.39 7.31 -16.86
N ARG A 237 2.38 8.57 -17.31
CA ARG A 237 1.17 9.37 -17.45
C ARG A 237 0.08 8.45 -18.00
N LEU A 238 -0.94 8.17 -17.20
CA LEU A 238 -2.24 7.71 -17.69
C LEU A 238 -2.85 8.88 -18.48
N ASN A 239 -2.31 9.13 -19.67
CA ASN A 239 -2.95 9.90 -20.71
C ASN A 239 -3.79 8.90 -21.51
N PRO A 240 -5.15 8.89 -21.37
CA PRO A 240 -6.00 7.84 -21.91
C PRO A 240 -5.99 7.73 -23.44
N SER A 241 -5.36 8.68 -24.14
CA SER A 241 -5.51 8.83 -25.59
C SER A 241 -4.40 8.20 -26.44
N ARG A 242 -3.30 7.68 -25.88
CA ARG A 242 -2.16 7.22 -26.69
C ARG A 242 -1.32 6.10 -26.05
N ARG A 243 -1.75 4.82 -26.09
CA ARG A 243 -0.83 3.63 -26.11
C ARG A 243 -1.57 2.27 -26.11
N TRP A 244 -2.11 1.88 -27.26
CA TRP A 244 -2.35 0.46 -27.61
C TRP A 244 -1.46 0.00 -28.78
N ARG A 245 -0.28 0.61 -28.96
CA ARG A 245 0.58 0.39 -30.13
C ARG A 245 2.01 -0.02 -29.85
N LYS A 246 2.41 -0.25 -28.59
CA LYS A 246 3.82 -0.54 -28.24
C LYS A 246 4.08 -1.79 -27.38
N ILE A 247 3.11 -2.69 -27.24
CA ILE A 247 3.33 -4.03 -26.65
C ILE A 247 3.09 -5.08 -27.74
N ARG A 248 3.93 -5.05 -28.78
CA ARG A 248 3.93 -6.08 -29.85
C ARG A 248 5.30 -6.27 -30.49
N LYS A 249 6.37 -6.14 -29.71
CA LYS A 249 7.75 -6.34 -30.18
C LYS A 249 8.61 -7.28 -29.32
N PHE A 250 7.99 -8.06 -28.45
CA PHE A 250 8.65 -9.21 -27.82
C PHE A 250 7.71 -10.41 -27.86
N SER A 251 7.81 -11.16 -28.95
CA SER A 251 7.50 -12.59 -29.01
C SER A 251 8.47 -13.19 -30.03
N PRO A 252 9.18 -14.29 -29.70
CA PRO A 252 10.10 -14.92 -30.63
C PRO A 252 9.33 -15.75 -31.67
N ASN A 253 9.93 -15.80 -32.87
CA ASN A 253 9.53 -16.44 -34.12
C ASN A 253 8.47 -15.70 -34.96
#